data_AF-A0A8C6MQH4-F1
#
_entry.id   AF-A0A8C6MQH4-F1
#
_cell.length_a   1.000
_cell.length_b   1.000
_cell.length_c   1.000
_cell.angle_alpha   90.00
_cell.angle_beta   90.00
_cell.angle_gamma   90.00
#
_symmetry.space_group_name_H-M   'P 1'
#
loop_
_entity.id
_entity.type
_entity.pdbx_description
1 polymer ?
#
loop_
_entity_poly.entity_id
_entity_poly.type
_entity_poly.pdbx_seq_one_letter_code
_entity_poly.pdbx_strand_id
1 'polypeptide(L)'
;PGQRCPPCRQKQDLHPKALGIKALEKQSDHTLSPDKLYLSLYFAHSRRDCVEQFGQEANMAITQDDQMLCVTEYSRIVPLENGEIVVSLINGRPGAKMFAFSDTLREFTKATNIRLRFLRTNTLLGHLISKAERDPTVTRRYYYSIKDISVGGRCVCNGHAEACSADNPEKQFRCECQHHTCGDTCNRCCAGYNQRRWRPAGQEQHNECEACNCHGHAVDCYYDPDVEHQQASLNSKGVYAGGGVCINCQHNTAGVNCEKCAKGYFRPHGVPVDALHGCIPCSCDPERADDCDQGSGHCHCKPNFSGDYCETCADGYYNFPFCLRIPVFPNYTPSPEDPVAGNIKGK
;
A
#
# COMPACT_ATOMS: atom_id res chain seq x y z
N PRO A 1 -38.84 58.88 -41.19
CA PRO A 1 -37.87 58.62 -40.11
C PRO A 1 -37.49 57.12 -40.11
N GLY A 2 -36.53 56.67 -40.92
CA GLY A 2 -35.09 56.92 -40.71
C GLY A 2 -34.64 56.06 -39.53
N GLN A 3 -33.86 54.99 -39.66
CA GLN A 3 -32.65 54.81 -40.46
C GLN A 3 -32.45 53.33 -40.84
N ARG A 4 -31.95 53.08 -42.05
CA ARG A 4 -31.21 51.87 -42.40
C ARG A 4 -29.82 51.97 -41.78
N CYS A 5 -29.36 50.89 -41.15
CA CYS A 5 -27.92 50.66 -40.94
C CYS A 5 -27.39 49.75 -42.07
N PRO A 6 -26.10 49.93 -42.47
CA PRO A 6 -25.54 49.41 -43.71
C PRO A 6 -25.15 47.92 -43.61
N PRO A 7 -24.84 47.24 -44.75
CA PRO A 7 -24.38 45.86 -44.71
C PRO A 7 -23.00 45.81 -44.07
N CYS A 8 -22.88 45.19 -42.90
CA CYS A 8 -21.57 44.81 -42.40
C CYS A 8 -21.04 43.68 -43.29
N ARG A 9 -20.14 44.10 -44.18
CA ARG A 9 -19.22 43.32 -45.00
C ARG A 9 -18.90 41.97 -44.35
N GLN A 10 -19.01 40.90 -45.15
CA GLN A 10 -18.29 39.65 -44.92
C GLN A 10 -16.85 39.96 -44.48
N LYS A 11 -16.57 39.80 -43.20
CA LYS A 11 -15.23 39.40 -42.79
C LYS A 11 -15.26 37.89 -42.87
N GLN A 12 -14.45 37.34 -43.76
CA GLN A 12 -13.99 35.98 -43.64
C GLN A 12 -13.37 35.87 -42.24
N ASP A 13 -14.12 35.32 -41.30
CA ASP A 13 -13.61 34.92 -40.01
C ASP A 13 -12.73 33.71 -40.27
N LEU A 14 -11.44 33.97 -40.54
CA LEU A 14 -10.42 32.94 -40.39
C LEU A 14 -10.34 32.62 -38.89
N HIS A 15 -10.97 31.53 -38.47
CA HIS A 15 -10.83 31.00 -37.13
C HIS A 15 -9.41 30.39 -36.95
N PRO A 16 -8.92 30.19 -35.72
CA PRO A 16 -7.47 30.23 -35.46
C PRO A 16 -6.72 28.96 -35.83
N LYS A 17 -5.82 29.16 -36.80
CA LYS A 17 -4.39 28.79 -36.86
C LYS A 17 -3.93 27.76 -35.83
N ALA A 18 -3.49 26.61 -36.34
CA ALA A 18 -2.84 25.53 -35.64
C ALA A 18 -1.87 25.98 -34.52
N LEU A 19 -1.95 25.32 -33.38
CA LEU A 19 -1.17 25.68 -32.20
C LEU A 19 0.33 25.40 -32.47
N GLY A 20 1.19 26.38 -32.19
CA GLY A 20 2.62 26.31 -32.51
C GLY A 20 3.38 25.39 -31.56
N ILE A 21 3.89 25.93 -30.45
CA ILE A 21 4.72 25.16 -29.50
C ILE A 21 3.89 24.83 -28.27
N LYS A 22 3.85 23.53 -27.91
CA LYS A 22 3.04 22.97 -26.83
C LYS A 22 3.83 21.94 -26.03
N ALA A 23 3.43 21.74 -24.77
CA ALA A 23 3.88 20.62 -23.95
C ALA A 23 2.68 19.94 -23.29
N LEU A 24 2.70 18.61 -23.28
CA LEU A 24 1.83 17.75 -22.48
C LEU A 24 2.64 17.24 -21.29
N GLU A 25 2.20 17.61 -20.11
CA GLU A 25 2.83 17.25 -18.86
C GLU A 25 1.85 16.39 -18.06
N LYS A 26 2.36 15.39 -17.35
CA LYS A 26 1.55 14.54 -16.46
C LYS A 26 2.12 14.56 -15.05
N GLN A 27 1.24 14.40 -14.08
CA GLN A 27 1.59 14.12 -12.70
C GLN A 27 1.09 12.72 -12.35
N SER A 28 1.90 11.92 -11.66
CA SER A 28 1.57 10.54 -11.27
C SER A 28 1.30 10.40 -9.77
N ASP A 29 1.55 11.45 -8.98
CA ASP A 29 1.38 11.48 -7.53
C ASP A 29 0.71 12.81 -7.11
N HIS A 30 -0.43 12.72 -6.45
CA HIS A 30 -1.19 13.86 -5.95
C HIS A 30 -0.51 14.57 -4.77
N THR A 31 0.44 13.91 -4.10
CA THR A 31 1.16 14.46 -2.93
C THR A 31 2.38 15.29 -3.32
N LEU A 32 2.84 15.16 -4.56
CA LEU A 32 3.90 16.00 -5.11
C LEU A 32 3.36 17.41 -5.39
N SER A 33 4.22 18.41 -5.20
CA SER A 33 3.93 19.79 -5.63
C SER A 33 3.42 19.79 -7.08
N PRO A 34 2.42 20.63 -7.43
CA PRO A 34 1.95 20.80 -8.81
C PRO A 34 3.04 21.28 -9.79
N ASP A 35 4.25 21.55 -9.32
CA ASP A 35 5.43 21.87 -10.14
C ASP A 35 6.32 20.66 -10.45
N LYS A 36 6.15 19.53 -9.74
CA LYS A 36 6.80 18.24 -10.05
C LYS A 36 5.95 17.45 -11.04
N LEU A 37 5.94 17.89 -12.29
CA LEU A 37 5.36 17.12 -13.40
C LEU A 37 6.44 16.36 -14.17
N TYR A 38 6.12 15.12 -14.53
CA TYR A 38 6.90 14.34 -15.48
C TYR A 38 6.46 14.76 -16.89
N LEU A 39 7.34 15.44 -17.61
CA LEU A 39 7.07 15.84 -18.99
C LEU A 39 7.09 14.61 -19.89
N SER A 40 6.03 14.45 -20.69
CA SER A 40 5.80 13.20 -21.43
C SER A 40 5.85 13.38 -22.93
N LEU A 41 5.43 14.55 -23.44
CA LEU A 41 5.38 14.79 -24.89
C LEU A 41 5.42 16.29 -25.22
N TYR A 42 6.23 16.64 -26.21
CA TYR A 42 6.38 17.99 -26.73
C TYR A 42 5.91 18.08 -28.18
N PHE A 43 5.41 19.26 -28.54
CA PHE A 43 5.02 19.57 -29.91
C PHE A 43 5.69 20.86 -30.33
N ALA A 44 6.38 20.82 -31.47
CA ALA A 44 7.08 21.98 -32.01
C ALA A 44 6.90 22.08 -33.53
N HIS A 45 7.03 23.29 -34.08
CA HIS A 45 6.80 23.52 -35.51
C HIS A 45 7.89 22.89 -36.38
N SER A 46 9.15 22.96 -35.94
CA SER A 46 10.30 22.44 -36.67
C SER A 46 11.17 21.53 -35.80
N ARG A 47 12.05 20.75 -36.44
CA ARG A 47 13.02 19.91 -35.73
C ARG A 47 13.97 20.75 -34.86
N ARG A 48 14.32 21.95 -35.32
CA ARG A 48 15.17 22.89 -34.58
C ARG A 48 14.48 23.40 -33.32
N ASP A 49 13.18 23.71 -33.40
CA ASP A 49 12.41 24.16 -32.23
C ASP A 49 12.36 23.09 -31.13
N CYS A 50 12.29 21.79 -31.48
CA CYS A 50 12.35 20.72 -30.49
C CYS A 50 13.65 20.75 -29.68
N VAL A 51 14.78 20.95 -30.36
CA VAL A 51 16.10 21.00 -29.71
C VAL A 51 16.27 22.29 -28.92
N GLU A 52 15.93 23.44 -29.50
CA GLU A 52 16.13 24.76 -28.87
C GLU A 52 15.19 25.01 -27.69
N GLN A 53 13.94 24.54 -27.74
CA GLN A 53 12.96 24.79 -26.68
C GLN A 53 12.93 23.69 -25.61
N PHE A 54 13.22 22.45 -25.99
CA PHE A 54 13.02 21.28 -25.13
C PHE A 54 14.25 20.39 -24.98
N GLY A 55 15.34 20.66 -25.71
CA GLY A 55 16.54 19.81 -25.69
C GLY A 55 16.29 18.40 -26.22
N GLN A 56 15.22 18.19 -26.99
CA GLN A 56 14.81 16.88 -27.51
C GLN A 56 15.00 16.82 -29.03
N GLU A 57 15.48 15.69 -29.51
CA GLU A 57 15.48 15.41 -30.94
C GLU A 57 14.06 15.16 -31.45
N ALA A 58 13.78 15.65 -32.66
CA ALA A 58 12.44 15.62 -33.22
C ALA A 58 12.16 14.30 -33.95
N ASN A 59 10.99 13.71 -33.68
CA ASN A 59 10.46 12.50 -34.34
C ASN A 59 11.42 11.30 -34.24
N MET A 60 12.10 11.13 -33.10
CA MET A 60 12.91 9.94 -32.87
C MET A 60 12.05 8.67 -32.83
N ALA A 61 12.64 7.56 -33.26
CA ALA A 61 12.07 6.24 -33.02
C ALA A 61 12.01 5.95 -31.52
N ILE A 62 10.94 5.28 -31.09
CA ILE A 62 10.74 4.90 -29.71
C ILE A 62 11.54 3.62 -29.45
N THR A 63 12.52 3.70 -28.56
CA THR A 63 13.36 2.56 -28.14
C THR A 63 13.13 2.16 -26.69
N GLN A 64 12.57 3.05 -25.86
CA GLN A 64 12.32 2.84 -24.43
C GLN A 64 10.87 3.21 -24.05
N ASP A 65 10.34 2.54 -23.03
CA ASP A 65 8.95 2.70 -22.59
C ASP A 65 8.67 4.06 -21.91
N ASP A 66 9.68 4.68 -21.30
CA ASP A 66 9.61 5.96 -20.61
C ASP A 66 10.18 7.13 -21.42
N GLN A 67 10.60 6.86 -22.66
CA GLN A 67 11.20 7.87 -23.54
C GLN A 67 10.26 9.05 -23.78
N MET A 68 10.76 10.26 -23.55
CA MET A 68 10.10 11.52 -23.88
C MET A 68 10.23 11.80 -25.38
N LEU A 69 9.19 12.36 -25.99
CA LEU A 69 9.16 12.60 -27.43
C LEU A 69 8.93 14.08 -27.73
N CYS A 70 9.51 14.56 -28.83
CA CYS A 70 9.11 15.80 -29.46
C CYS A 70 8.67 15.54 -30.89
N VAL A 71 7.42 15.87 -31.22
CA VAL A 71 6.83 15.61 -32.54
C VAL A 71 6.49 16.90 -33.26
N THR A 72 6.65 16.90 -34.58
CA THR A 72 6.41 18.09 -35.41
C THR A 72 5.17 18.02 -36.29
N GLU A 73 4.49 16.88 -36.30
CA GLU A 73 3.32 16.62 -37.15
C GLU A 73 2.12 17.50 -36.78
N TYR A 74 1.88 17.71 -35.48
CA TYR A 74 0.70 18.39 -34.94
C TYR A 74 0.87 19.92 -34.72
N SER A 75 1.94 20.50 -35.26
CA SER A 75 2.28 21.92 -35.10
C SER A 75 2.45 22.66 -36.43
N ARG A 76 2.06 22.01 -37.53
CA ARG A 76 1.99 22.62 -38.87
C ARG A 76 0.88 23.66 -38.92
N ILE A 77 1.04 24.73 -39.70
CA ILE A 77 0.09 25.86 -39.78
C ILE A 77 -1.26 25.44 -40.40
N VAL A 78 -1.24 24.41 -41.26
CA VAL A 78 -2.42 23.85 -41.94
C VAL A 78 -2.77 22.51 -41.27
N PRO A 79 -4.06 22.22 -40.99
CA PRO A 79 -5.23 23.05 -41.25
C PRO A 79 -5.37 24.24 -40.28
N LEU A 80 -5.97 25.33 -40.77
CA LEU A 80 -6.20 26.55 -39.98
C LEU A 80 -7.39 26.42 -39.01
N GLU A 81 -8.25 25.44 -39.21
CA GLU A 81 -9.42 25.17 -38.37
C GLU A 81 -9.59 23.65 -38.22
N ASN A 82 -10.23 23.22 -37.14
CA ASN A 82 -10.51 21.81 -36.86
C ASN A 82 -9.26 20.90 -36.90
N GLY A 83 -8.09 21.44 -36.56
CA GLY A 83 -6.89 20.62 -36.37
C GLY A 83 -7.06 19.70 -35.17
N GLU A 84 -6.71 18.43 -35.35
CA GLU A 84 -6.80 17.41 -34.31
C GLU A 84 -5.41 16.99 -33.83
N ILE A 85 -5.27 16.73 -32.54
CA ILE A 85 -4.04 16.23 -31.93
C ILE A 85 -4.39 14.93 -31.21
N VAL A 86 -3.89 13.82 -31.74
CA VAL A 86 -4.09 12.49 -31.14
C VAL A 86 -2.77 12.02 -30.56
N VAL A 87 -2.80 11.67 -29.28
CA VAL A 87 -1.63 11.21 -28.53
C VAL A 87 -1.93 9.84 -27.95
N SER A 88 -1.08 8.86 -28.26
CA SER A 88 -1.06 7.58 -27.57
C SER A 88 0.23 7.45 -26.78
N LEU A 89 0.10 7.17 -25.48
CA LEU A 89 1.26 6.91 -24.61
C LEU A 89 1.76 5.46 -24.70
N ILE A 90 0.98 4.56 -25.32
CA ILE A 90 1.26 3.12 -25.39
C ILE A 90 1.78 2.72 -26.78
N ASN A 91 1.17 3.26 -27.85
CA ASN A 91 1.46 2.80 -29.21
C ASN A 91 2.92 3.08 -29.59
N GLY A 92 3.57 2.08 -30.20
CA GLY A 92 4.95 2.17 -30.65
C GLY A 92 6.01 1.94 -29.56
N ARG A 93 5.61 1.77 -28.29
CA ARG A 93 6.54 1.47 -27.19
C ARG A 93 6.85 -0.04 -27.08
N PRO A 94 8.08 -0.46 -26.72
CA PRO A 94 8.46 -1.87 -26.63
C PRO A 94 7.53 -2.71 -25.73
N GLY A 95 7.14 -2.18 -24.57
CA GLY A 95 6.26 -2.84 -23.60
C GLY A 95 4.80 -2.92 -24.01
N ALA A 96 4.39 -2.32 -25.13
CA ALA A 96 2.99 -2.27 -25.54
C ALA A 96 2.35 -3.66 -25.73
N LYS A 97 3.12 -4.62 -26.26
CA LYS A 97 2.65 -6.00 -26.48
C LYS A 97 2.46 -6.77 -25.16
N MET A 98 3.23 -6.43 -24.13
CA MET A 98 3.23 -7.09 -22.82
C MET A 98 3.00 -6.06 -21.72
N PHE A 99 1.98 -5.20 -21.88
CA PHE A 99 1.72 -4.07 -20.97
C PHE A 99 1.58 -4.50 -19.51
N ALA A 100 0.97 -5.66 -19.25
CA ALA A 100 0.81 -6.19 -17.90
C ALA A 100 2.13 -6.44 -17.17
N PHE A 101 3.21 -6.73 -17.90
CA PHE A 101 4.52 -7.10 -17.36
C PHE A 101 5.57 -5.97 -17.48
N SER A 102 5.28 -4.89 -18.23
CA SER A 102 6.18 -3.73 -18.29
C SER A 102 5.85 -2.75 -17.16
N ASP A 103 6.56 -2.87 -16.05
CA ASP A 103 6.44 -1.92 -14.92
C ASP A 103 6.76 -0.49 -15.36
N THR A 104 7.79 -0.32 -16.20
CA THR A 104 8.16 0.98 -16.75
C THR A 104 7.03 1.61 -17.54
N LEU A 105 6.37 0.87 -18.43
CA LEU A 105 5.27 1.41 -19.23
C LEU A 105 3.99 1.66 -18.41
N ARG A 106 3.72 0.82 -17.40
CA ARG A 106 2.61 1.02 -16.47
C ARG A 106 2.78 2.32 -15.67
N GLU A 107 3.96 2.55 -15.11
CA GLU A 107 4.27 3.79 -14.41
C GLU A 107 4.32 5.00 -15.36
N PHE A 108 4.82 4.81 -16.59
CA PHE A 108 4.82 5.86 -17.61
C PHE A 108 3.41 6.26 -18.06
N THR A 109 2.44 5.35 -18.09
CA THR A 109 1.06 5.67 -18.50
C THR A 109 0.17 6.14 -17.36
N LYS A 110 0.59 5.94 -16.10
CA LYS A 110 -0.12 6.41 -14.92
C LYS A 110 -0.14 7.94 -14.85
N ALA A 111 -1.33 8.49 -14.63
CA ALA A 111 -1.54 9.91 -14.44
C ALA A 111 -2.69 10.16 -13.48
N THR A 112 -2.52 11.16 -12.63
CA THR A 112 -3.52 11.70 -11.71
C THR A 112 -4.03 13.06 -12.20
N ASN A 113 -3.10 13.88 -12.70
CA ASN A 113 -3.38 15.16 -13.32
C ASN A 113 -2.72 15.24 -14.69
N ILE A 114 -3.43 15.84 -15.66
CA ILE A 114 -2.92 16.10 -17.01
C ILE A 114 -2.92 17.60 -17.24
N ARG A 115 -1.79 18.14 -17.69
CA ARG A 115 -1.62 19.57 -17.95
C ARG A 115 -1.22 19.80 -19.40
N LEU A 116 -2.01 20.62 -20.08
CA LEU A 116 -1.70 21.13 -21.42
C LEU A 116 -1.09 22.53 -21.28
N ARG A 117 0.13 22.73 -21.77
CA ARG A 117 0.80 24.04 -21.80
C ARG A 117 0.95 24.54 -23.22
N PHE A 118 0.37 25.70 -23.50
CA PHE A 118 0.46 26.38 -24.78
C PHE A 118 1.50 27.49 -24.70
N LEU A 119 2.68 27.26 -25.28
CA LEU A 119 3.85 28.13 -25.09
C LEU A 119 3.93 29.21 -26.17
N ARG A 120 3.63 28.87 -27.43
CA ARG A 120 3.75 29.82 -28.56
C ARG A 120 2.71 29.58 -29.64
N THR A 121 1.98 30.63 -30.03
CA THR A 121 1.05 30.57 -31.18
C THR A 121 1.84 30.56 -32.47
N ASN A 122 1.35 29.86 -33.50
CA ASN A 122 1.88 30.02 -34.84
C ASN A 122 1.57 31.43 -35.37
N THR A 123 2.53 31.99 -36.10
CA THR A 123 2.42 33.31 -36.75
C THR A 123 2.73 33.15 -38.22
N LEU A 124 1.96 33.82 -39.09
CA LEU A 124 2.35 33.96 -40.49
C LEU A 124 3.51 34.96 -40.54
N LEU A 125 4.60 34.64 -41.25
CA LEU A 125 5.88 35.38 -41.24
C LEU A 125 5.74 36.91 -41.32
N GLY A 126 4.75 37.44 -42.05
CA GLY A 126 4.50 38.88 -42.19
C GLY A 126 4.00 39.62 -40.94
N HIS A 127 3.63 38.91 -39.87
CA HIS A 127 3.09 39.52 -38.64
C HIS A 127 4.03 39.37 -37.42
N LEU A 128 5.25 38.85 -37.61
CA LEU A 128 6.20 38.61 -36.52
C LEU A 128 6.65 39.92 -35.86
N ILE A 129 6.95 40.94 -36.67
CA ILE A 129 7.43 42.26 -36.22
C ILE A 129 6.33 42.97 -35.43
N SER A 130 5.12 43.08 -36.00
CA SER A 130 3.98 43.74 -35.35
C SER A 130 3.48 43.00 -34.09
N LYS A 131 3.69 41.68 -34.00
CA LYS A 131 3.43 40.92 -32.76
C LYS A 131 4.48 41.20 -31.68
N ALA A 132 5.75 41.33 -32.05
CA ALA A 132 6.83 41.72 -31.13
C ALA A 132 6.62 43.13 -30.57
N GLU A 133 6.12 44.06 -31.40
CA GLU A 133 5.75 45.42 -31.03
C GLU A 133 4.42 45.52 -30.25
N ARG A 134 3.74 44.38 -30.02
CA ARG A 134 2.46 44.28 -29.30
C ARG A 134 1.33 45.12 -29.92
N ASP A 135 1.32 45.26 -31.25
CA ASP A 135 0.24 45.97 -31.94
C ASP A 135 -1.12 45.29 -31.65
N PRO A 136 -2.11 46.00 -31.06
CA PRO A 136 -3.41 45.45 -30.70
C PRO A 136 -4.22 44.93 -31.91
N THR A 137 -3.97 45.43 -33.12
CA THR A 137 -4.66 44.99 -34.34
C THR A 137 -4.19 43.62 -34.83
N VAL A 138 -2.96 43.24 -34.48
CA VAL A 138 -2.31 41.98 -34.84
C VAL A 138 -2.40 40.96 -33.72
N THR A 139 -2.15 41.37 -32.47
CA THR A 139 -2.20 40.49 -31.29
C THR A 139 -3.59 39.92 -31.00
N ARG A 140 -4.68 40.68 -31.27
CA ARG A 140 -6.06 40.18 -31.17
C ARG A 140 -6.40 39.03 -32.12
N ARG A 141 -5.59 38.80 -33.15
CA ARG A 141 -5.80 37.71 -34.14
C ARG A 141 -5.07 36.42 -33.77
N TYR A 142 -4.29 36.41 -32.69
CA TYR A 142 -3.51 35.26 -32.25
C TYR A 142 -3.96 34.80 -30.87
N TYR A 143 -4.91 33.87 -30.86
CA TYR A 143 -5.42 33.22 -29.67
C TYR A 143 -5.49 31.72 -29.88
N TYR A 144 -5.51 30.96 -28.79
CA TYR A 144 -5.78 29.52 -28.83
C TYR A 144 -7.29 29.30 -28.67
N SER A 145 -7.83 28.39 -29.45
CA SER A 145 -9.21 27.94 -29.32
C SER A 145 -9.22 26.42 -29.36
N ILE A 146 -9.89 25.81 -28.38
CA ILE A 146 -10.02 24.36 -28.26
C ILE A 146 -11.50 24.05 -28.26
N LYS A 147 -11.93 23.20 -29.19
CA LYS A 147 -13.34 22.81 -29.31
C LYS A 147 -13.70 21.73 -28.30
N ASP A 148 -12.85 20.72 -28.17
CA ASP A 148 -13.08 19.56 -27.31
C ASP A 148 -11.76 18.98 -26.81
N ILE A 149 -11.78 18.35 -25.64
CA ILE A 149 -10.66 17.60 -25.08
C ILE A 149 -11.20 16.27 -24.57
N SER A 150 -10.71 15.17 -25.16
CA SER A 150 -11.02 13.82 -24.70
C SER A 150 -9.75 13.13 -24.23
N VAL A 151 -9.82 12.53 -23.04
CA VAL A 151 -8.74 11.76 -22.44
C VAL A 151 -9.24 10.34 -22.19
N GLY A 152 -8.73 9.39 -22.97
CA GLY A 152 -9.00 7.97 -22.76
C GLY A 152 -8.11 7.40 -21.67
N GLY A 153 -8.69 6.60 -20.76
CA GLY A 153 -7.96 5.94 -19.69
C GLY A 153 -8.80 4.86 -19.01
N ARG A 154 -8.17 4.12 -18.10
CA ARG A 154 -8.83 3.18 -17.19
C ARG A 154 -8.33 3.41 -15.78
N CYS A 155 -9.17 3.13 -14.79
CA CYS A 155 -8.72 3.13 -13.42
C CYS A 155 -7.63 2.09 -13.18
N VAL A 156 -6.75 2.38 -12.22
CA VAL A 156 -5.72 1.45 -11.77
C VAL A 156 -6.26 0.69 -10.56
N CYS A 157 -6.85 -0.48 -10.79
CA CYS A 157 -7.42 -1.34 -9.73
C CYS A 157 -6.66 -2.66 -9.54
N ASN A 158 -5.44 -2.76 -10.07
CA ASN A 158 -4.59 -3.95 -10.00
C ASN A 158 -5.28 -5.26 -10.47
N GLY A 159 -6.30 -5.15 -11.33
CA GLY A 159 -7.08 -6.28 -11.83
C GLY A 159 -8.13 -6.83 -10.85
N HIS A 160 -8.35 -6.17 -9.71
CA HIS A 160 -9.35 -6.58 -8.72
C HIS A 160 -10.62 -5.72 -8.75
N ALA A 161 -10.86 -4.93 -9.80
CA ALA A 161 -12.14 -4.25 -9.98
C ALA A 161 -12.44 -4.07 -11.47
N GLU A 162 -13.71 -4.19 -11.83
CA GLU A 162 -14.21 -3.93 -13.18
C GLU A 162 -14.66 -2.47 -13.35
N ALA A 163 -15.04 -1.82 -12.26
CA ALA A 163 -15.59 -0.46 -12.25
C ALA A 163 -14.97 0.43 -11.16
N CYS A 164 -15.18 1.74 -11.33
CA CYS A 164 -14.85 2.76 -10.35
C CYS A 164 -16.02 3.72 -10.20
N SER A 165 -16.27 4.12 -8.96
CA SER A 165 -17.28 5.12 -8.63
C SER A 165 -16.65 6.30 -7.88
N ALA A 166 -17.29 7.47 -8.03
CA ALA A 166 -17.00 8.68 -7.26
C ALA A 166 -18.04 8.91 -6.15
N ASP A 167 -18.80 7.88 -5.78
CA ASP A 167 -19.84 7.91 -4.73
C ASP A 167 -19.22 7.88 -3.32
N ASN A 168 -18.41 8.88 -3.03
CA ASN A 168 -17.85 9.12 -1.70
C ASN A 168 -17.91 10.62 -1.36
N PRO A 169 -17.77 10.98 -0.06
CA PRO A 169 -17.86 12.38 0.38
C PRO A 169 -16.86 13.32 -0.34
N GLU A 170 -15.73 12.78 -0.78
CA GLU A 170 -14.65 13.50 -1.46
C GLU A 170 -14.88 13.64 -2.98
N LYS A 171 -15.90 12.96 -3.54
CA LYS A 171 -16.17 12.86 -4.98
C LYS A 171 -14.95 12.40 -5.81
N GLN A 172 -14.11 11.57 -5.22
CA GLN A 172 -12.90 11.05 -5.84
C GLN A 172 -13.17 9.67 -6.45
N PHE A 173 -12.69 9.40 -7.66
CA PHE A 173 -12.81 8.06 -8.23
C PHE A 173 -12.01 7.04 -7.42
N ARG A 174 -12.68 6.00 -6.94
CA ARG A 174 -12.09 4.85 -6.24
C ARG A 174 -12.56 3.56 -6.89
N CYS A 175 -11.70 2.54 -6.87
CA CYS A 175 -12.04 1.22 -7.40
C CYS A 175 -13.12 0.54 -6.56
N GLU A 176 -14.07 -0.11 -7.22
CA GLU A 176 -15.04 -1.00 -6.58
C GLU A 176 -14.40 -2.38 -6.40
N CYS A 177 -13.55 -2.49 -5.38
CA CYS A 177 -12.69 -3.65 -5.20
C CYS A 177 -13.47 -4.95 -4.95
N GLN A 178 -13.02 -6.00 -5.63
CA GLN A 178 -13.46 -7.38 -5.55
C GLN A 178 -12.32 -8.26 -5.01
N HIS A 179 -12.46 -9.58 -5.03
CA HIS A 179 -11.41 -10.53 -4.63
C HIS A 179 -10.91 -10.32 -3.18
N HIS A 180 -11.76 -9.76 -2.31
CA HIS A 180 -11.44 -9.37 -0.94
C HIS A 180 -10.23 -8.42 -0.82
N THR A 181 -10.06 -7.56 -1.82
CA THR A 181 -9.07 -6.49 -1.81
C THR A 181 -9.71 -5.17 -1.40
N CYS A 182 -8.89 -4.30 -0.82
CA CYS A 182 -9.31 -3.03 -0.25
C CYS A 182 -8.32 -1.92 -0.58
N GLY A 183 -8.72 -0.66 -0.36
CA GLY A 183 -7.96 0.54 -0.71
C GLY A 183 -8.37 1.15 -2.05
N ASP A 184 -7.97 2.39 -2.32
CA ASP A 184 -8.48 3.16 -3.47
C ASP A 184 -8.17 2.53 -4.84
N THR A 185 -7.13 1.70 -4.87
CA THR A 185 -6.63 0.99 -6.07
C THR A 185 -6.61 -0.54 -5.87
N CYS A 186 -7.26 -1.05 -4.83
CA CYS A 186 -7.26 -2.48 -4.50
C CYS A 186 -5.84 -3.05 -4.28
N ASN A 187 -4.98 -2.27 -3.63
CA ASN A 187 -3.55 -2.54 -3.46
C ASN A 187 -3.20 -3.28 -2.17
N ARG A 188 -4.19 -3.74 -1.41
CA ARG A 188 -4.03 -4.53 -0.19
C ARG A 188 -5.20 -5.49 -0.02
N CYS A 189 -5.03 -6.53 0.79
CA CYS A 189 -6.14 -7.35 1.23
C CYS A 189 -7.00 -6.60 2.27
N CYS A 190 -8.28 -6.95 2.34
CA CYS A 190 -9.17 -6.45 3.36
C CYS A 190 -8.83 -7.03 4.75
N ALA A 191 -9.31 -6.36 5.80
CA ALA A 191 -9.20 -6.86 7.17
C ALA A 191 -9.78 -8.28 7.28
N GLY A 192 -9.04 -9.19 7.92
CA GLY A 192 -9.38 -10.61 8.03
C GLY A 192 -9.01 -11.48 6.82
N TYR A 193 -8.49 -10.92 5.73
CA TYR A 193 -8.12 -11.65 4.50
C TYR A 193 -6.61 -11.68 4.22
N ASN A 194 -5.80 -11.65 5.28
CA ASN A 194 -4.35 -11.61 5.19
C ASN A 194 -3.70 -12.99 5.39
N GLN A 195 -4.34 -14.09 4.96
CA GLN A 195 -3.75 -15.43 5.07
C GLN A 195 -2.51 -15.59 4.19
N ARG A 196 -2.46 -14.86 3.06
CA ARG A 196 -1.34 -14.87 2.10
C ARG A 196 -0.96 -13.44 1.72
N ARG A 197 0.25 -13.29 1.19
CA ARG A 197 0.72 -12.03 0.60
C ARG A 197 -0.18 -11.61 -0.57
N TRP A 198 -0.60 -10.34 -0.56
CA TRP A 198 -1.33 -9.71 -1.66
C TRP A 198 -0.54 -9.75 -2.98
N ARG A 199 -1.24 -10.01 -4.09
CA ARG A 199 -0.68 -9.98 -5.45
C ARG A 199 -1.73 -9.43 -6.43
N PRO A 200 -1.34 -8.71 -7.49
CA PRO A 200 -2.27 -8.24 -8.51
C PRO A 200 -2.91 -9.42 -9.25
N ALA A 201 -4.14 -9.25 -9.74
CA ALA A 201 -4.79 -10.27 -10.56
C ALA A 201 -4.11 -10.41 -11.93
N GLY A 202 -3.84 -11.66 -12.32
CA GLY A 202 -3.33 -12.03 -13.65
C GLY A 202 -4.45 -12.50 -14.58
N GLN A 203 -4.09 -12.94 -15.79
CA GLN A 203 -5.07 -13.50 -16.75
C GLN A 203 -5.60 -14.88 -16.34
N GLU A 204 -4.76 -15.71 -15.70
CA GLU A 204 -5.14 -17.07 -15.29
C GLU A 204 -5.36 -17.20 -13.77
N GLN A 205 -4.74 -16.35 -12.98
CA GLN A 205 -4.82 -16.38 -11.52
C GLN A 205 -5.46 -15.08 -11.02
N HIS A 206 -6.63 -15.20 -10.41
CA HIS A 206 -7.35 -14.06 -9.83
C HIS A 206 -6.63 -13.44 -8.63
N ASN A 207 -5.73 -14.20 -7.99
CA ASN A 207 -4.95 -13.78 -6.82
C ASN A 207 -5.81 -13.12 -5.74
N GLU A 208 -6.97 -13.74 -5.46
CA GLU A 208 -7.84 -13.28 -4.40
C GLU A 208 -7.22 -13.43 -3.02
N CYS A 209 -7.58 -12.51 -2.13
CA CYS A 209 -7.12 -12.53 -0.75
C CYS A 209 -7.86 -13.63 0.02
N GLU A 210 -7.11 -14.46 0.72
CA GLU A 210 -7.63 -15.60 1.47
C GLU A 210 -7.91 -15.21 2.93
N ALA A 211 -9.10 -15.57 3.42
CA ALA A 211 -9.51 -15.33 4.81
C ALA A 211 -8.62 -16.07 5.81
N CYS A 212 -8.24 -15.38 6.88
CA CYS A 212 -7.54 -16.00 8.01
C CYS A 212 -8.48 -16.89 8.81
N ASN A 213 -7.94 -17.97 9.38
CA ASN A 213 -8.68 -18.79 10.32
C ASN A 213 -8.36 -18.38 11.75
N CYS A 214 -9.25 -17.63 12.39
CA CYS A 214 -9.08 -17.23 13.79
C CYS A 214 -10.02 -17.99 14.73
N HIS A 215 -10.57 -19.13 14.30
CA HIS A 215 -11.56 -19.92 15.05
C HIS A 215 -12.75 -19.12 15.60
N GLY A 216 -13.13 -18.03 14.92
CA GLY A 216 -14.21 -17.14 15.36
C GLY A 216 -13.85 -16.26 16.58
N HIS A 217 -12.56 -16.18 16.94
CA HIS A 217 -12.08 -15.41 18.09
C HIS A 217 -11.35 -14.12 17.72
N ALA A 218 -11.12 -13.86 16.44
CA ALA A 218 -10.69 -12.57 15.95
C ALA A 218 -11.34 -12.28 14.60
N VAL A 219 -11.51 -10.98 14.31
CA VAL A 219 -12.09 -10.50 13.04
C VAL A 219 -10.99 -10.15 12.04
N ASP A 220 -9.82 -9.77 12.52
CA ASP A 220 -8.73 -9.27 11.69
C ASP A 220 -7.42 -10.04 11.96
N CYS A 221 -6.52 -9.96 10.99
CA CYS A 221 -5.23 -10.63 10.99
C CYS A 221 -4.23 -9.87 10.10
N TYR A 222 -2.94 -10.08 10.31
CA TYR A 222 -1.88 -9.64 9.40
C TYR A 222 -1.13 -10.82 8.80
N TYR A 223 -0.45 -10.60 7.68
CA TYR A 223 0.40 -11.62 7.07
C TYR A 223 1.83 -11.52 7.61
N ASP A 224 2.39 -12.65 8.03
CA ASP A 224 3.75 -12.80 8.53
C ASP A 224 4.50 -13.88 7.71
N PRO A 225 5.60 -13.53 7.01
CA PRO A 225 6.36 -14.49 6.21
C PRO A 225 7.07 -15.56 7.04
N ASP A 226 7.45 -15.25 8.29
CA ASP A 226 8.16 -16.21 9.15
C ASP A 226 7.18 -17.30 9.62
N VAL A 227 5.93 -16.92 9.90
CA VAL A 227 4.85 -17.86 10.24
C VAL A 227 4.51 -18.76 9.06
N GLU A 228 4.52 -18.23 7.83
CA GLU A 228 4.33 -19.05 6.62
C GLU A 228 5.48 -20.04 6.42
N HIS A 229 6.73 -19.59 6.58
CA HIS A 229 7.89 -20.46 6.49
C HIS A 229 7.86 -21.57 7.55
N GLN A 230 7.40 -21.27 8.77
CA GLN A 230 7.25 -22.24 9.86
C GLN A 230 6.01 -23.14 9.71
N GLN A 231 5.17 -22.91 8.70
CA GLN A 231 3.88 -23.60 8.53
C GLN A 231 3.01 -23.54 9.79
N ALA A 232 3.02 -22.39 10.48
CA ALA A 232 2.39 -22.23 11.79
C ALA A 232 0.97 -21.62 11.71
N SER A 233 0.55 -21.14 10.54
CA SER A 233 -0.80 -20.60 10.34
C SER A 233 -1.72 -21.62 9.65
N LEU A 234 -2.87 -21.86 10.28
CA LEU A 234 -3.96 -22.65 9.73
C LEU A 234 -4.82 -21.78 8.81
N ASN A 235 -5.19 -22.29 7.63
CA ASN A 235 -6.14 -21.61 6.76
C ASN A 235 -7.59 -22.03 7.03
N SER A 236 -8.54 -21.43 6.29
CA SER A 236 -9.98 -21.70 6.42
C SER A 236 -10.39 -23.13 6.08
N LYS A 237 -9.54 -23.89 5.36
CA LYS A 237 -9.74 -25.31 5.03
C LYS A 237 -9.16 -26.26 6.06
N GLY A 238 -8.59 -25.75 7.15
CA GLY A 238 -7.93 -26.56 8.19
C GLY A 238 -6.58 -27.12 7.76
N VAL A 239 -5.92 -26.49 6.79
CA VAL A 239 -4.58 -26.88 6.32
C VAL A 239 -3.56 -25.84 6.76
N TYR A 240 -2.41 -26.28 7.28
CA TYR A 240 -1.30 -25.39 7.62
C TYR A 240 -0.66 -24.83 6.34
N ALA A 241 -1.10 -23.64 5.94
CA ALA A 241 -0.71 -22.99 4.71
C ALA A 241 -0.95 -21.48 4.81
N GLY A 242 0.00 -20.69 4.35
CA GLY A 242 -0.03 -19.23 4.49
C GLY A 242 0.58 -18.76 5.81
N GLY A 243 0.51 -17.46 6.06
CA GLY A 243 1.15 -16.77 7.17
C GLY A 243 0.22 -15.83 7.93
N GLY A 244 -1.09 -16.08 7.91
CA GLY A 244 -2.05 -15.24 8.63
C GLY A 244 -1.87 -15.35 10.15
N VAL A 245 -1.74 -14.22 10.83
CA VAL A 245 -1.66 -14.12 12.29
C VAL A 245 -2.81 -13.27 12.79
N CYS A 246 -3.67 -13.86 13.59
CA CYS A 246 -4.84 -13.21 14.16
C CYS A 246 -4.44 -12.14 15.18
N ILE A 247 -5.13 -11.01 15.16
CA ILE A 247 -4.90 -9.90 16.09
C ILE A 247 -6.07 -9.73 17.04
N ASN A 248 -5.79 -9.32 18.27
CA ASN A 248 -6.80 -9.10 19.31
C ASN A 248 -7.71 -10.32 19.53
N CYS A 249 -7.11 -11.50 19.72
CA CYS A 249 -7.84 -12.72 20.10
C CYS A 249 -8.76 -12.44 21.30
N GLN A 250 -10.06 -12.63 21.08
CA GLN A 250 -11.12 -12.49 22.07
C GLN A 250 -11.32 -13.79 22.84
N HIS A 251 -12.31 -13.84 23.73
CA HIS A 251 -12.69 -15.08 24.44
C HIS A 251 -11.56 -15.73 25.25
N ASN A 252 -10.60 -14.92 25.72
CA ASN A 252 -9.41 -15.35 26.44
C ASN A 252 -8.59 -16.39 25.67
N THR A 253 -8.52 -16.26 24.35
CA THR A 253 -7.68 -17.11 23.50
C THR A 253 -6.38 -16.42 23.11
N ALA A 254 -5.41 -17.21 22.65
CA ALA A 254 -4.09 -16.80 22.21
C ALA A 254 -3.56 -17.78 21.14
N GLY A 255 -2.42 -17.45 20.53
CA GLY A 255 -1.81 -18.24 19.45
C GLY A 255 -1.99 -17.57 18.08
N VAL A 256 -1.42 -18.19 17.04
CA VAL A 256 -1.42 -17.65 15.67
C VAL A 256 -2.83 -17.58 15.11
N ASN A 257 -3.65 -18.58 15.41
CA ASN A 257 -5.02 -18.74 14.94
C ASN A 257 -6.03 -18.55 16.08
N CYS A 258 -5.61 -18.01 17.23
CA CYS A 258 -6.41 -17.98 18.46
C CYS A 258 -6.81 -19.38 18.97
N GLU A 259 -5.97 -20.38 18.71
CA GLU A 259 -6.27 -21.79 18.95
C GLU A 259 -6.01 -22.26 20.39
N LYS A 260 -5.26 -21.49 21.18
CA LYS A 260 -4.92 -21.79 22.58
C LYS A 260 -5.67 -20.86 23.52
N CYS A 261 -5.73 -21.19 24.80
CA CYS A 261 -6.14 -20.21 25.80
C CYS A 261 -4.99 -19.27 26.14
N ALA A 262 -5.34 -18.03 26.47
CA ALA A 262 -4.40 -17.05 26.99
C ALA A 262 -3.89 -17.49 28.37
N LYS A 263 -2.75 -16.94 28.79
CA LYS A 263 -2.16 -17.20 30.11
C LYS A 263 -3.18 -16.99 31.22
N GLY A 264 -3.26 -17.92 32.17
CA GLY A 264 -4.24 -17.90 33.26
C GLY A 264 -5.60 -18.47 32.88
N TYR A 265 -5.75 -19.02 31.67
CA TYR A 265 -6.95 -19.73 31.20
C TYR A 265 -6.57 -21.08 30.59
N PHE A 266 -7.47 -22.04 30.70
CA PHE A 266 -7.35 -23.35 30.06
C PHE A 266 -8.63 -23.76 29.37
N ARG A 267 -8.50 -24.61 28.35
CA ARG A 267 -9.63 -25.24 27.67
C ARG A 267 -9.80 -26.67 28.20
N PRO A 268 -10.93 -27.04 28.84
CA PRO A 268 -11.18 -28.40 29.28
C PRO A 268 -11.17 -29.40 28.12
N HIS A 269 -10.76 -30.65 28.40
CA HIS A 269 -10.79 -31.71 27.38
C HIS A 269 -12.20 -31.92 26.81
N GLY A 270 -12.29 -32.06 25.48
CA GLY A 270 -13.56 -32.27 24.77
C GLY A 270 -14.31 -30.98 24.42
N VAL A 271 -13.86 -29.81 24.90
CA VAL A 271 -14.41 -28.52 24.48
C VAL A 271 -13.81 -28.12 23.12
N PRO A 272 -14.63 -27.80 22.11
CA PRO A 272 -14.16 -27.36 20.80
C PRO A 272 -13.31 -26.08 20.86
N VAL A 273 -12.38 -25.94 19.91
CA VAL A 273 -11.48 -24.77 19.82
C VAL A 273 -12.23 -23.48 19.53
N ASP A 274 -13.32 -23.55 18.75
CA ASP A 274 -14.17 -22.43 18.33
C ASP A 274 -15.24 -22.03 19.36
N ALA A 275 -15.28 -22.70 20.51
CA ALA A 275 -16.25 -22.41 21.56
C ALA A 275 -15.99 -21.03 22.18
N LEU A 276 -17.00 -20.14 22.10
CA LEU A 276 -16.95 -18.76 22.60
C LEU A 276 -16.57 -18.61 24.08
N HIS A 277 -16.89 -19.61 24.88
CA HIS A 277 -16.58 -19.68 26.32
C HIS A 277 -15.78 -20.93 26.66
N GLY A 278 -14.97 -21.40 25.71
CA GLY A 278 -14.19 -22.63 25.88
C GLY A 278 -12.99 -22.45 26.82
N CYS A 279 -12.45 -21.25 26.93
CA CYS A 279 -11.37 -20.91 27.85
C CYS A 279 -11.91 -20.42 29.18
N ILE A 280 -11.65 -21.18 30.25
CA ILE A 280 -12.06 -20.87 31.62
C ILE A 280 -10.84 -20.53 32.48
N PRO A 281 -10.98 -19.66 33.50
CA PRO A 281 -9.85 -19.22 34.30
C PRO A 281 -9.26 -20.37 35.12
N CYS A 282 -7.94 -20.39 35.24
CA CYS A 282 -7.22 -21.28 36.14
C CYS A 282 -7.63 -20.99 37.60
N SER A 283 -7.78 -22.04 38.41
CA SER A 283 -8.04 -21.91 39.86
C SER A 283 -6.75 -21.91 40.69
N CYS A 284 -5.68 -21.34 40.12
CA CYS A 284 -4.36 -21.30 40.73
C CYS A 284 -4.16 -20.03 41.54
N ASP A 285 -3.43 -20.13 42.65
CA ASP A 285 -3.01 -18.97 43.41
C ASP A 285 -1.77 -18.33 42.73
N PRO A 286 -1.83 -17.05 42.31
CA PRO A 286 -0.73 -16.39 41.61
C PRO A 286 0.54 -16.23 42.48
N GLU A 287 0.44 -16.31 43.80
CA GLU A 287 1.62 -16.32 44.67
C GLU A 287 2.36 -17.66 44.61
N ARG A 288 1.66 -18.75 44.25
CA ARG A 288 2.14 -20.14 44.33
C ARG A 288 2.34 -20.81 42.96
N ALA A 289 1.73 -20.29 41.90
CA ALA A 289 1.82 -20.80 40.54
C ALA A 289 1.82 -19.70 39.48
N ASP A 290 2.41 -19.99 38.32
CA ASP A 290 2.56 -19.01 37.23
C ASP A 290 1.49 -19.14 36.13
N ASP A 291 0.98 -20.35 35.89
CA ASP A 291 -0.07 -20.67 34.91
C ASP A 291 -0.66 -22.07 35.20
N CYS A 292 -1.60 -22.55 34.37
CA CYS A 292 -2.12 -23.91 34.44
C CYS A 292 -2.07 -24.68 33.11
N ASP A 293 -2.05 -26.01 33.22
CA ASP A 293 -2.04 -26.94 32.10
C ASP A 293 -3.30 -26.82 31.24
N GLN A 294 -3.09 -26.73 29.93
CA GLN A 294 -4.19 -26.83 28.96
C GLN A 294 -4.85 -28.21 29.06
N GLY A 295 -6.19 -28.26 29.06
CA GLY A 295 -6.95 -29.51 29.20
C GLY A 295 -7.38 -29.83 30.63
N SER A 296 -6.42 -29.95 31.55
CA SER A 296 -6.67 -30.35 32.94
C SER A 296 -6.91 -29.17 33.88
N GLY A 297 -6.30 -28.01 33.63
CA GLY A 297 -6.32 -26.86 34.53
C GLY A 297 -5.40 -27.00 35.75
N HIS A 298 -4.52 -28.00 35.74
CA HIS A 298 -3.57 -28.28 36.82
C HIS A 298 -2.49 -27.20 36.90
N CYS A 299 -2.17 -26.71 38.10
CA CYS A 299 -1.31 -25.56 38.26
C CYS A 299 0.17 -25.91 38.11
N HIS A 300 0.91 -25.04 37.41
CA HIS A 300 2.37 -25.11 37.39
C HIS A 300 2.93 -24.48 38.66
N CYS A 301 3.13 -25.31 39.68
CA CYS A 301 3.59 -24.87 41.00
C CYS A 301 5.02 -24.35 41.00
N LYS A 302 5.24 -23.30 41.79
CA LYS A 302 6.59 -22.84 42.14
C LYS A 302 7.33 -23.93 42.92
N PRO A 303 8.68 -23.95 42.92
CA PRO A 303 9.48 -25.06 43.44
C PRO A 303 9.19 -25.52 44.89
N ASN A 304 8.65 -24.64 45.73
CA ASN A 304 8.38 -24.93 47.15
C ASN A 304 6.98 -25.53 47.37
N PHE A 305 6.15 -25.59 46.33
CA PHE A 305 4.75 -26.00 46.38
C PHE A 305 4.51 -27.23 45.51
N SER A 306 3.49 -28.01 45.85
CA SER A 306 3.07 -29.23 45.18
C SER A 306 1.55 -29.41 45.28
N GLY A 307 1.00 -30.40 44.57
CA GLY A 307 -0.43 -30.65 44.44
C GLY A 307 -1.04 -29.98 43.21
N ASP A 308 -2.26 -30.40 42.85
CA ASP A 308 -2.92 -30.02 41.61
C ASP A 308 -3.19 -28.52 41.48
N TYR A 309 -3.31 -27.84 42.62
CA TYR A 309 -3.57 -26.43 42.75
C TYR A 309 -2.54 -25.72 43.64
N CYS A 310 -1.37 -26.36 43.81
CA CYS A 310 -0.26 -25.86 44.64
C CYS A 310 -0.67 -25.62 46.10
N GLU A 311 -1.54 -26.49 46.61
CA GLU A 311 -2.14 -26.45 47.94
C GLU A 311 -1.34 -27.18 49.01
N THR A 312 -0.21 -27.79 48.64
CA THR A 312 0.70 -28.46 49.57
C THR A 312 2.13 -27.96 49.38
N CYS A 313 2.99 -28.19 50.38
CA CYS A 313 4.41 -27.92 50.24
C CYS A 313 5.09 -29.08 49.48
N ALA A 314 6.06 -28.74 48.63
CA ALA A 314 6.91 -29.73 47.98
C ALA A 314 7.77 -30.47 49.01
N ASP A 315 8.28 -31.65 48.62
CA ASP A 315 9.10 -32.47 49.49
C ASP A 315 10.30 -31.70 50.07
N GLY A 316 10.43 -31.71 51.40
CA GLY A 316 11.47 -30.97 52.12
C GLY A 316 11.13 -29.52 52.50
N TYR A 317 9.92 -29.05 52.16
CA TYR A 317 9.36 -27.76 52.59
C TYR A 317 8.19 -27.95 53.57
N TYR A 318 8.02 -27.02 54.51
CA TYR A 318 7.04 -27.14 55.60
C TYR A 318 6.37 -25.80 55.93
N ASN A 319 5.28 -25.83 56.69
CA ASN A 319 4.48 -24.66 57.11
C ASN A 319 3.75 -23.94 55.97
N PHE A 320 2.79 -24.63 55.33
CA PHE A 320 1.85 -24.00 54.39
C PHE A 320 1.09 -22.83 55.08
N PRO A 321 0.87 -21.68 54.41
CA PRO A 321 1.10 -21.38 52.99
C PRO A 321 2.50 -20.87 52.64
N PHE A 322 3.44 -20.81 53.59
CA PHE A 322 4.76 -20.21 53.37
C PHE A 322 5.79 -21.18 52.78
N CYS A 323 5.64 -22.48 53.04
CA CYS A 323 6.49 -23.56 52.51
C CYS A 323 8.00 -23.23 52.56
N LEU A 324 8.53 -23.23 53.78
CA LEU A 324 9.92 -22.90 54.09
C LEU A 324 10.76 -24.18 54.23
N ARG A 325 12.00 -24.13 53.74
CA ARG A 325 12.98 -25.20 53.95
C ARG A 325 13.58 -25.06 55.34
N ILE A 326 13.60 -26.13 56.13
CA ILE A 326 14.33 -26.12 57.40
C ILE A 326 15.83 -26.20 57.08
N PRO A 327 16.66 -25.23 57.50
CA PRO A 327 18.10 -25.36 57.36
C PRO A 327 18.57 -26.50 58.26
N VAL A 328 19.07 -27.58 57.64
CA VAL A 328 19.79 -28.62 58.38
C VAL A 328 21.14 -28.01 58.76
N PHE A 329 21.25 -27.47 59.96
CA PHE A 329 22.55 -27.11 60.51
C PHE A 329 23.29 -28.43 60.78
N PRO A 330 24.46 -28.70 60.17
CA PRO A 330 25.27 -29.83 60.60
C PRO A 330 25.66 -29.57 62.05
N ASN A 331 25.24 -30.46 62.95
CA ASN A 331 25.75 -30.47 64.31
C ASN A 331 27.25 -30.78 64.24
N TYR A 332 28.07 -29.74 64.31
CA TYR A 332 29.47 -29.90 64.66
C TYR A 332 29.52 -30.32 66.12
N THR A 333 29.60 -31.62 66.39
CA THR A 333 30.06 -32.12 67.69
C THR A 333 31.54 -31.77 67.81
N PRO A 334 31.96 -30.91 68.75
CA PRO A 334 33.38 -30.69 69.01
C PRO A 334 33.98 -31.98 69.53
N SER A 335 35.00 -32.51 68.85
CA SER A 335 35.84 -33.58 69.39
C SER A 335 36.63 -33.01 70.58
N PRO A 336 36.50 -33.54 71.80
CA PRO A 336 37.34 -33.14 72.90
C PRO A 336 38.64 -33.94 72.81
N GLU A 337 39.70 -33.28 72.35
CA GLU A 337 41.10 -33.50 72.77
C GLU A 337 42.02 -32.81 71.76
N ASP A 338 42.43 -31.59 72.09
CA ASP A 338 43.83 -31.17 71.92
C ASP A 338 44.06 -29.92 72.79
N PRO A 339 44.64 -30.08 73.99
CA PRO A 339 45.05 -28.96 74.81
C PRO A 339 46.35 -28.39 74.24
N VAL A 340 46.41 -27.06 74.13
CA VAL A 340 47.55 -26.16 74.37
C VAL A 340 47.47 -24.99 73.38
N ALA A 341 46.78 -23.95 73.82
CA ALA A 341 47.09 -22.59 73.40
C ALA A 341 48.43 -22.18 74.06
N GLY A 342 49.41 -21.78 73.24
CA GLY A 342 50.72 -21.32 73.71
C GLY A 342 51.23 -20.14 72.89
N ASN A 343 50.92 -18.93 73.37
CA ASN A 343 51.48 -17.60 73.10
C ASN A 343 52.60 -17.43 72.05
N ILE A 344 52.36 -16.51 71.09
CA ILE A 344 53.42 -15.84 70.31
C ILE A 344 53.81 -14.54 71.03
N LYS A 345 54.98 -14.50 71.67
CA LYS A 345 55.72 -13.27 72.00
C LYS A 345 56.92 -13.17 71.04
N GLY A 346 57.06 -12.02 70.40
CA GLY A 346 57.91 -11.82 69.22
C GLY A 346 59.41 -11.64 69.43
N LYS A 347 60.12 -11.62 68.31
CA LYS A 347 61.03 -10.56 67.88
C LYS A 347 61.28 -10.68 66.38
#